data_AF-A0AAD6QN85-F1
#
_entry.id   AF-A0AAD6QN85-F1
#
_cell.length_a   1.000
_cell.length_b   1.000
_cell.length_c   1.000
_cell.angle_alpha   90.00
_cell.angle_beta   90.00
_cell.angle_gamma   90.00
#
_symmetry.space_group_name_H-M   'P 1'
#
loop_
_entity.id
_entity.type
_entity.pdbx_description
1 polymer ?
#
loop_
_entity_poly.entity_id
_entity_poly.type
_entity_poly.pdbx_seq_one_letter_code
_entity_poly.pdbx_strand_id
1 'polypeptide(L)' 'MLKVVETQSMLLQLILVFVIFSGFLENGNAGIMSAFIRSEWPSIDIPLDNEVFAIPKDHNAPQQVSNK' A
#
# COMPACT_ATOMS: atom_id res chain seq x y z
N MET A 1 -10.07 -33.27 -43.59
CA MET A 1 -10.38 -31.90 -44.06
C MET A 1 -11.51 -31.26 -43.24
N LEU A 2 -12.70 -31.87 -43.15
CA LEU A 2 -13.84 -31.35 -42.36
C LEU A 2 -13.49 -31.04 -40.89
N LYS A 3 -12.89 -32.00 -40.15
CA LYS A 3 -12.45 -31.81 -38.75
C LYS A 3 -11.46 -30.65 -38.55
N VAL A 4 -10.60 -30.40 -39.54
CA VAL A 4 -9.62 -29.30 -39.47
C VAL A 4 -10.33 -27.96 -39.63
N VAL A 5 -11.29 -27.86 -40.56
CA VAL A 5 -12.12 -26.67 -40.75
C VAL A 5 -12.98 -26.38 -39.51
N GLU A 6 -13.57 -27.41 -38.90
CA GLU A 6 -14.33 -27.28 -37.65
C GLU A 6 -13.44 -26.78 -36.50
N THR A 7 -12.24 -27.34 -36.33
CA THR A 7 -11.30 -26.92 -35.28
C THR A 7 -10.84 -25.47 -35.48
N GLN A 8 -10.58 -25.06 -36.73
CA GLN A 8 -10.22 -23.68 -37.07
C GLN A 8 -11.38 -22.70 -36.79
N SER A 9 -12.62 -23.12 -37.08
CA SER A 9 -13.83 -22.33 -36.75
C SER A 9 -14.00 -22.16 -35.24
N MET A 10 -13.78 -23.22 -34.45
CA MET A 10 -13.87 -23.16 -32.98
C MET A 10 -12.79 -22.25 -32.38
N LEU A 11 -11.56 -22.33 -32.90
CA LEU A 11 -10.46 -21.46 -32.48
C LEU A 11 -10.78 -19.99 -32.75
N LEU A 12 -11.32 -19.69 -33.94
CA LEU A 12 -11.69 -18.33 -34.33
C LEU A 12 -12.82 -17.76 -33.45
N GLN A 13 -13.81 -18.59 -33.10
CA GLN A 13 -14.86 -18.21 -32.15
C GLN A 13 -14.30 -17.93 -30.75
N LEU A 14 -13.37 -18.77 -30.27
CA LEU A 14 -12.69 -18.57 -28.99
C LEU A 14 -11.90 -17.26 -28.95
N ILE A 15 -11.15 -16.97 -30.01
CA ILE A 15 -10.39 -15.71 -30.14
C ILE A 15 -11.35 -14.52 -30.16
N LEU A 16 -12.45 -14.61 -30.92
CA LEU A 16 -13.44 -13.53 -31.02
C LEU A 16 -14.07 -13.24 -29.65
N VAL A 17 -14.49 -14.27 -28.92
CA VAL A 17 -15.06 -14.13 -27.57
C VAL A 17 -14.03 -13.51 -26.62
N PHE A 18 -12.77 -13.95 -26.67
CA PHE A 18 -11.71 -13.42 -25.82
C PHE A 18 -11.42 -11.93 -26.10
N VAL A 19 -11.39 -11.52 -27.38
CA VAL A 19 -11.19 -10.13 -27.78
C VAL A 19 -12.35 -9.26 -27.31
N ILE A 20 -13.59 -9.71 -27.50
CA ILE A 20 -14.78 -9.01 -27.02
C ILE A 20 -14.74 -8.87 -25.49
N PHE A 21 -14.44 -9.97 -24.77
CA PHE A 21 -14.35 -9.98 -23.31
C PHE A 21 -13.26 -9.03 -22.78
N SER A 22 -12.11 -8.98 -23.46
CA SER A 22 -11.00 -8.10 -23.06
C SER A 22 -11.33 -6.62 -23.20
N GLY A 23 -12.23 -6.24 -24.12
CA GLY A 23 -12.72 -4.86 -24.26
C GLY A 23 -13.54 -4.37 -23.06
N PHE A 24 -14.01 -5.27 -22.17
CA PHE A 24 -14.71 -4.90 -20.94
C PHE A 24 -13.78 -4.68 -19.73
N LEU A 25 -12.46 -4.88 -19.90
CA LEU A 25 -11.47 -4.74 -18.82
C LEU A 25 -11.04 -3.27 -18.56
N GLU A 26 -11.66 -2.28 -19.20
CA GLU A 26 -11.24 -0.87 -19.13
C GLU A 26 -11.39 -0.20 -17.75
N ASN A 27 -12.07 -0.82 -16.79
CA ASN A 27 -12.33 -0.21 -15.47
C ASN A 27 -11.68 -1.00 -14.32
N GLY A 28 -10.35 -0.94 -14.26
CA GLY A 28 -9.62 -1.27 -13.04
C GLY A 28 -9.70 -0.12 -12.05
N ASN A 29 -10.18 -0.36 -10.82
CA ASN A 29 -10.22 0.65 -9.77
C ASN A 29 -8.82 0.87 -9.16
N ALA A 30 -7.87 1.35 -9.98
CA ALA A 30 -6.51 1.65 -9.58
C ALA A 30 -6.36 3.16 -9.34
N GLY A 31 -5.54 3.54 -8.36
CA GLY A 31 -5.25 4.96 -8.09
C GLY A 31 -6.25 5.70 -7.20
N ILE A 32 -7.25 5.03 -6.62
CA ILE A 32 -8.02 5.62 -5.50
C ILE A 32 -7.14 5.58 -4.25
N MET A 33 -6.36 6.64 -4.06
CA MET A 33 -5.77 6.94 -2.76
C MET A 33 -6.85 7.57 -1.87
N SER A 34 -6.75 7.35 -0.57
CA SER A 34 -7.61 8.03 0.39
C SER A 34 -7.44 9.55 0.24
N ALA A 35 -8.54 10.30 0.19
CA ALA A 35 -8.54 11.76 0.24
C ALA A 35 -8.12 12.31 1.63
N PHE A 36 -7.80 11.41 2.57
CA PHE A 36 -7.39 11.77 3.91
C PHE A 36 -6.03 12.48 3.91
N ILE A 37 -6.05 13.79 4.13
CA ILE A 37 -4.90 14.59 4.52
C ILE A 37 -4.85 14.56 6.05
N ARG A 38 -3.82 13.95 6.62
CA ARG A 38 -3.60 13.99 8.07
C ARG A 38 -3.38 15.46 8.44
N SER A 39 -4.17 16.01 9.36
CA SER A 39 -3.80 17.27 10.00
C SER A 39 -2.42 17.08 10.62
N GLU A 40 -1.47 17.96 10.30
CA GLU A 40 -0.16 17.93 10.92
C GLU A 40 -0.37 17.99 12.43
N TRP A 41 -0.14 16.86 13.11
CA TRP A 41 0.01 16.90 14.56
C TRP A 41 1.21 17.82 14.78
N PRO A 42 1.13 18.80 15.68
CA PRO A 42 2.24 19.71 15.92
C PRO A 42 3.50 18.86 16.16
N SER A 43 4.42 18.86 15.19
CA SER A 43 5.72 18.24 15.30
C SER A 43 6.65 19.17 16.07
N ILE A 44 6.16 19.66 17.21
CA ILE A 44 6.89 20.54 18.10
C ILE A 44 7.77 19.63 18.93
N ASP A 45 9.08 19.88 18.91
CA ASP A 45 10.04 19.18 19.76
C ASP A 45 9.65 19.33 21.23
N ILE A 46 9.86 18.27 22.00
CA ILE A 46 9.61 18.31 23.44
C ILE A 46 10.61 19.31 24.06
N PRO A 47 10.14 20.30 24.85
CA PRO A 47 11.01 21.21 25.57
C PRO A 47 11.96 20.47 26.52
N LEU A 48 13.19 20.98 26.69
CA LEU A 48 14.21 20.32 27.53
C LEU A 48 13.86 20.27 29.03
N ASP A 49 12.95 21.14 29.48
CA ASP A 49 12.43 21.18 30.84
C ASP A 49 11.22 20.24 31.07
N ASN A 50 10.79 19.52 30.03
CA ASN A 50 9.74 18.53 30.14
C ASN A 50 10.17 17.38 31.08
N GLU A 51 9.21 16.85 31.85
CA GLU A 51 9.41 15.75 32.80
C GLU A 51 10.04 14.49 32.18
N VAL A 52 9.84 14.22 30.90
CA VAL A 52 10.44 13.07 30.20
C VAL A 52 11.97 13.16 30.11
N PHE A 53 12.53 14.36 30.25
CA PHE A 53 13.97 14.63 30.28
C PHE A 53 14.51 14.86 31.70
N ALA A 54 13.71 14.58 32.73
CA ALA A 54 14.14 14.77 34.12
C ALA A 54 15.43 13.99 34.44
N ILE A 55 16.40 14.70 35.02
CA ILE A 55 17.68 14.13 35.45
C ILE A 55 17.47 13.33 36.76
N PRO A 56 18.04 12.11 36.89
CA PRO A 56 17.98 11.35 38.13
C PRO A 56 18.66 12.11 39.30
N LYS A 57 18.11 11.97 40.51
CA LYS A 57 18.44 12.86 41.64
C LYS A 57 19.78 12.56 42.32
N ASP A 58 20.32 11.35 42.18
CA ASP A 58 21.51 10.93 42.92
C ASP A 58 22.80 11.29 42.19
N HIS A 59 23.87 11.50 42.96
CA HIS A 59 25.19 11.77 42.41
C HIS A 59 25.64 10.62 41.51
N ASN A 60 25.98 10.94 40.26
CA ASN A 60 26.41 9.96 39.25
C ASN A 60 25.37 8.85 39.00
N ALA A 61 24.08 9.14 39.21
CA ALA A 61 23.01 8.22 38.87
C ALA A 61 23.01 7.90 37.36
N PRO A 62 22.82 6.63 36.98
CA PRO A 62 22.80 6.23 35.58
C PRO A 62 21.63 6.88 34.84
N GLN A 63 21.90 7.36 33.62
CA GLN A 63 20.92 7.93 32.69
C GLN A 63 20.81 7.04 31.45
N GLN A 64 19.67 7.08 30.76
CA GLN A 64 19.43 6.38 29.49
C GLN A 64 19.63 4.85 29.56
N VAL A 65 19.17 4.23 30.65
CA VAL A 65 19.24 2.78 30.83
C VAL A 65 18.36 2.07 29.80
N SER A 66 18.90 1.04 29.15
CA SER A 66 18.19 0.22 28.16
C SER A 66 18.37 -1.26 28.49
N ASN A 67 17.28 -2.03 28.40
CA ASN A 67 17.30 -3.48 28.46
C ASN A 67 17.69 -3.98 27.06
N LYS A 68 18.98 -4.19 26.83
CA LYS A 68 19.43 -4.92 25.65
C LYS A 68 19.01 -6.38 25.74
#